data_AF-A0A0F8TZJ8-F1
#
_entry.id   AF-A0A0F8TZJ8-F1
#
_cell.length_a   1.000
_cell.length_b   1.000
_cell.length_c   1.000
_cell.angle_alpha   90.00
_cell.angle_beta   90.00
_cell.angle_gamma   90.00
#
_symmetry.space_group_name_H-M   'P 1'
#
loop_
_entity.id
_entity.type
_entity.pdbx_description
1 polymer ?
#
loop_
_entity_poly.entity_id
_entity_poly.type
_entity_poly.pdbx_seq_one_letter_code
_entity_poly.pdbx_strand_id
1 'polypeptide(L)'
;MSRQSRQLLRGEITLESAQDKESNILHQLRYVRQRDEFFSFLEDHVEWIREVVAHHFNMSPSTVNIAHRDQWLNGSFNTSTEDFMAILRSEEKKLSRGSELSSILEKAWDTRAYWYGLALATTSGLFWLFDNKIHPLFRKGFPSFAFYRELTWFWDWDREGIISKKVDDKASYDSCLQQEFSGPTTGSDLDPDGARQGMQPPLQGSFVVLP
;
A
#
# COMPACT_ATOMS: atom_id res chain seq x y z
N MET A 1 -17.98 14.57 -22.78
CA MET A 1 -18.11 14.38 -21.32
C MET A 1 -16.73 14.50 -20.72
N SER A 2 -16.55 15.31 -19.68
CA SER A 2 -15.25 15.53 -19.05
C SER A 2 -14.75 14.21 -18.44
N ARG A 3 -13.50 13.82 -18.76
CA ARG A 3 -12.86 12.64 -18.18
C ARG A 3 -12.49 13.00 -16.73
N GLN A 4 -13.33 12.63 -15.76
CA GLN A 4 -13.01 12.85 -14.35
C GLN A 4 -11.88 11.90 -13.93
N SER A 5 -10.69 12.44 -13.73
CA SER A 5 -9.52 11.73 -13.21
C SER A 5 -9.15 12.20 -11.79
N ARG A 6 -8.48 11.31 -11.05
CA ARG A 6 -7.94 11.56 -9.71
C ARG A 6 -6.52 11.02 -9.59
N GLN A 7 -5.68 11.70 -8.80
CA GLN A 7 -4.31 11.27 -8.54
C GLN A 7 -4.25 10.23 -7.43
N LEU A 8 -3.50 9.16 -7.68
CA LEU A 8 -3.06 8.17 -6.71
C LEU A 8 -1.55 8.32 -6.48
N LEU A 9 -1.00 7.60 -5.51
CA LEU A 9 0.46 7.54 -5.29
C LEU A 9 1.25 7.11 -6.54
N ARG A 10 0.65 6.27 -7.39
CA ARG A 10 1.27 5.70 -8.58
C ARG A 10 0.44 6.03 -9.83
N GLY A 11 0.35 7.31 -10.14
CA GLY A 11 -0.30 7.82 -11.36
C GLY A 11 -1.77 8.18 -11.18
N GLU A 12 -2.44 8.41 -12.30
CA GLU A 12 -3.85 8.84 -12.33
C GLU A 12 -4.81 7.69 -12.60
N ILE A 13 -6.04 7.83 -12.12
CA ILE A 13 -7.13 6.88 -12.36
C ILE A 13 -8.40 7.62 -12.78
N THR A 14 -9.14 7.04 -13.74
CA THR A 14 -10.46 7.51 -14.15
C THR A 14 -11.55 6.79 -13.36
N LEU A 15 -12.74 7.38 -13.27
CA LEU A 15 -13.89 6.76 -12.61
C LEU A 15 -14.21 5.37 -13.19
N GLU A 16 -14.24 5.25 -14.53
CA GLU A 16 -14.49 3.96 -15.23
C GLU A 16 -13.46 2.90 -14.80
N SER A 17 -12.17 3.25 -14.82
CA SER A 17 -11.11 2.31 -14.40
C SER A 17 -11.15 2.00 -12.91
N ALA A 18 -11.68 2.90 -12.07
CA ALA A 18 -11.78 2.71 -10.64
C ALA A 18 -12.91 1.75 -10.25
N GLN A 19 -14.01 1.72 -11.02
CA GLN A 19 -15.15 0.82 -10.80
C GLN A 19 -14.82 -0.65 -11.11
N ASP A 20 -13.94 -0.87 -12.09
CA ASP A 20 -13.52 -2.21 -12.51
C ASP A 20 -12.32 -2.77 -11.72
N LYS A 21 -11.71 -1.96 -10.83
CA LYS A 21 -10.55 -2.39 -10.04
C LYS A 21 -11.00 -3.11 -8.76
N GLU A 22 -10.41 -4.27 -8.51
CA GLU A 22 -10.64 -5.04 -7.27
C GLU A 22 -10.02 -4.37 -6.02
N SER A 23 -9.07 -3.46 -6.20
CA SER A 23 -8.46 -2.72 -5.10
C SER A 23 -9.36 -1.57 -4.62
N ASN A 24 -9.44 -1.35 -3.32
CA ASN A 24 -10.22 -0.25 -2.73
C ASN A 24 -9.61 1.13 -3.09
N ILE A 25 -10.13 1.76 -4.14
CA ILE A 25 -9.67 3.05 -4.66
C ILE A 25 -9.98 4.20 -3.71
N LEU A 26 -11.12 4.17 -3.02
CA LEU A 26 -11.46 5.17 -2.00
C LEU A 26 -10.39 5.22 -0.90
N HIS A 27 -9.92 4.05 -0.46
CA HIS A 27 -8.82 3.97 0.50
C HIS A 27 -7.51 4.54 -0.07
N GLN A 28 -7.19 4.24 -1.33
CA GLN A 28 -5.97 4.78 -1.97
C GLN A 28 -6.02 6.30 -2.15
N LEU A 29 -7.18 6.85 -2.53
CA LEU A 29 -7.39 8.31 -2.63
C LEU A 29 -7.28 8.98 -1.27
N ARG A 30 -7.88 8.39 -0.22
CA ARG A 30 -7.74 8.88 1.15
C ARG A 30 -6.28 8.86 1.61
N TYR A 31 -5.55 7.81 1.27
CA TYR A 31 -4.14 7.67 1.64
C TYR A 31 -3.28 8.81 1.08
N VAL A 32 -3.54 9.30 -0.14
CA VAL A 32 -2.82 10.45 -0.70
C VAL A 32 -2.98 11.68 0.21
N ARG A 33 -4.22 12.00 0.60
CA ARG A 33 -4.51 13.12 1.51
C ARG A 33 -3.86 12.94 2.87
N GLN A 34 -4.02 11.76 3.47
CA GLN A 34 -3.46 11.45 4.79
C GLN A 34 -1.94 11.47 4.80
N ARG A 35 -1.29 11.04 3.72
CA ARG A 35 0.16 11.15 3.56
C ARG A 35 0.58 12.62 3.52
N ASP A 36 -0.12 13.44 2.74
CA ASP A 36 0.24 14.85 2.60
C ASP A 36 0.04 15.61 3.92
N GLU A 37 -1.03 15.33 4.67
CA GLU A 37 -1.26 15.84 6.03
C GLU A 37 -0.16 15.41 7.00
N PHE A 38 0.20 14.12 6.99
CA PHE A 38 1.27 13.59 7.83
C PHE A 38 2.63 14.21 7.49
N PHE A 39 2.91 14.42 6.20
CA PHE A 39 4.15 15.04 5.77
C PHE A 39 4.22 16.51 6.20
N SER A 40 3.14 17.26 6.03
CA SER A 40 3.07 18.63 6.55
C SER A 40 3.26 18.66 8.07
N PHE A 41 2.68 17.72 8.82
CA PHE A 41 2.92 17.60 10.25
C PHE A 41 4.40 17.36 10.58
N LEU A 42 5.08 16.46 9.86
CA LEU A 42 6.51 16.23 10.07
C LEU A 42 7.35 17.47 9.74
N GLU A 43 7.01 18.20 8.67
CA GLU A 43 7.68 19.45 8.27
C GLU A 43 7.58 20.50 9.37
N ASP A 44 6.38 20.68 9.94
CA ASP A 44 6.13 21.61 11.06
C ASP A 44 6.94 21.25 12.32
N HIS A 45 7.38 20.00 12.43
CA HIS A 45 8.10 19.48 13.60
C HIS A 45 9.57 19.13 13.30
N VAL A 46 10.12 19.52 12.13
CA VAL A 46 11.50 19.21 11.72
C VAL A 46 12.54 19.62 12.77
N GLU A 47 12.40 20.82 13.36
CA GLU A 47 13.34 21.30 14.38
C GLU A 47 13.29 20.42 15.64
N TRP A 48 12.09 20.03 16.08
CA TRP A 48 11.93 19.13 17.23
C TRP A 48 12.53 17.75 16.95
N ILE A 49 12.28 17.19 15.76
CA ILE A 49 12.87 15.91 15.33
C ILE A 49 14.40 16.02 15.32
N ARG A 50 14.94 17.12 14.81
CA ARG A 50 16.39 17.37 14.74
C ARG A 50 17.03 17.36 16.13
N GLU A 51 16.43 18.07 17.08
CA GLU A 51 16.90 18.13 18.47
C GLU A 51 16.88 16.75 19.14
N VAL A 52 15.78 15.99 18.98
CA VAL A 52 15.66 14.63 19.53
C VAL A 52 16.72 13.70 18.94
N VAL A 53 16.89 13.72 17.62
CA VAL A 53 17.91 12.90 16.94
C VAL A 53 19.32 13.30 17.38
N ALA A 54 19.62 14.60 17.41
CA ALA A 54 20.93 15.10 17.84
C ALA A 54 21.24 14.69 19.28
N HIS A 55 20.25 14.77 20.17
CA HIS A 55 20.38 14.34 21.56
C HIS A 55 20.68 12.84 21.67
N HIS A 56 19.94 11.99 20.97
CA HIS A 56 20.14 10.54 20.99
C HIS A 56 21.52 10.09 20.47
N PHE A 57 22.06 10.81 19.48
CA PHE A 57 23.39 10.54 18.94
C PHE A 57 24.50 11.35 19.61
N ASN A 58 24.16 12.15 20.63
CA ASN A 58 25.09 12.99 21.37
C ASN A 58 25.91 13.93 20.46
N MET A 59 25.26 14.45 19.41
CA MET A 59 25.83 15.34 18.40
C MET A 59 25.19 16.73 18.46
N SER A 60 25.77 17.69 17.74
CA SER A 60 25.14 19.01 17.56
C SER A 60 23.95 18.93 16.60
N PRO A 61 22.83 19.62 16.86
CA PRO A 61 21.71 19.74 15.92
C PRO A 61 22.13 20.22 14.54
N SER A 62 23.13 21.10 14.45
CA SER A 62 23.66 21.61 13.17
C SER A 62 24.31 20.55 12.28
N THR A 63 24.66 19.38 12.85
CA THR A 63 25.22 18.25 12.11
C THR A 63 24.14 17.31 11.56
N VAL A 64 22.89 17.44 12.02
CA VAL A 64 21.77 16.58 11.63
C VAL A 64 21.03 17.21 10.45
N ASN A 65 21.23 16.63 9.27
CA ASN A 65 20.48 16.99 8.07
C ASN A 65 19.21 16.14 7.94
N ILE A 66 18.05 16.79 7.94
CA ILE A 66 16.77 16.12 7.63
C ILE A 66 16.52 16.31 6.14
N ALA A 67 16.30 15.20 5.44
CA ALA A 67 16.07 15.22 4.00
C ALA A 67 14.82 16.06 3.63
N HIS A 68 14.79 16.58 2.41
CA HIS A 68 13.65 17.36 1.92
C HIS A 68 12.46 16.45 1.60
N ARG A 69 11.22 16.99 1.60
CA ARG A 69 9.95 16.24 1.49
C ARG A 69 9.86 15.30 0.30
N ASP A 70 10.49 15.67 -0.82
CA ASP A 70 10.57 14.87 -2.06
C ASP A 70 11.42 13.60 -1.91
N GLN A 71 12.32 13.58 -0.92
CA GLN A 71 13.20 12.46 -0.61
C GLN A 71 12.64 11.57 0.50
N TRP A 72 11.48 11.91 1.07
CA TRP A 72 10.86 11.11 2.11
C TRP A 72 10.26 9.84 1.52
N LEU A 73 10.70 8.71 2.05
CA LEU A 73 10.22 7.39 1.66
C LEU A 73 8.71 7.31 1.94
N ASN A 74 7.94 7.14 0.87
CA ASN A 74 6.53 6.83 0.93
C ASN A 74 6.26 5.61 0.04
N GLY A 75 5.65 4.58 0.60
CA GLY A 75 5.33 3.39 -0.16
C GLY A 75 4.96 2.20 0.70
N SER A 76 3.97 1.44 0.23
CA SER A 76 3.83 0.04 0.59
C SER A 76 5.08 -0.70 0.16
N PHE A 77 5.68 -1.43 1.11
CA PHE A 77 6.82 -2.32 0.91
C PHE A 77 6.66 -3.12 -0.39
N ASN A 78 7.32 -2.68 -1.45
CA ASN A 78 7.52 -3.49 -2.64
C ASN A 78 8.89 -3.11 -3.19
N THR A 79 9.92 -3.48 -2.45
CA THR A 79 11.25 -3.64 -3.02
C THR A 79 11.13 -4.67 -4.13
N SER A 80 11.59 -4.32 -5.33
CA SER A 80 11.61 -5.29 -6.41
C SER A 80 12.54 -6.44 -5.99
N THR A 81 12.18 -7.67 -6.36
CA THR A 81 13.05 -8.83 -6.16
C THR A 81 14.45 -8.57 -6.74
N GLU A 82 14.55 -7.79 -7.82
CA GLU A 82 15.79 -7.43 -8.49
C GLU A 82 16.68 -6.54 -7.61
N ASP A 83 16.11 -5.50 -7.00
CA ASP A 83 16.84 -4.61 -6.08
C ASP A 83 17.29 -5.36 -4.83
N PHE A 84 16.43 -6.22 -4.28
CA PHE A 84 16.78 -7.07 -3.14
C PHE A 84 17.92 -8.02 -3.48
N MET A 85 17.88 -8.68 -4.64
CA MET A 85 18.94 -9.59 -5.08
C MET A 85 20.26 -8.86 -5.38
N ALA A 86 20.19 -7.63 -5.90
CA ALA A 86 21.37 -6.78 -6.10
C ALA A 86 22.03 -6.42 -4.78
N ILE A 87 21.25 -6.00 -3.78
CA ILE A 87 21.74 -5.69 -2.44
C ILE A 87 22.32 -6.95 -1.78
N LEU A 88 21.59 -8.06 -1.79
CA LEU A 88 22.02 -9.32 -1.18
C LEU A 88 23.37 -9.80 -1.76
N ARG A 89 23.53 -9.78 -3.08
CA ARG A 89 24.79 -10.12 -3.75
C ARG A 89 25.93 -9.18 -3.35
N SER A 90 25.64 -7.89 -3.17
CA SER A 90 26.65 -6.93 -2.74
C SER A 90 27.10 -7.17 -1.29
N GLU A 91 26.17 -7.56 -0.41
CA GLU A 91 26.45 -7.85 1.00
C GLU A 91 27.16 -9.20 1.20
N GLU A 92 26.80 -10.24 0.45
CA GLU A 92 27.51 -11.53 0.48
C GLU A 92 28.99 -11.39 0.09
N LYS A 93 29.28 -10.56 -0.92
CA LYS A 93 30.66 -10.25 -1.33
C LYS A 93 31.46 -9.58 -0.22
N LYS A 94 30.85 -8.68 0.55
CA LYS A 94 31.51 -8.00 1.69
C LYS A 94 31.77 -8.95 2.86
N LEU A 95 30.87 -9.89 3.09
CA LEU A 95 30.94 -10.83 4.22
C LEU A 95 31.89 -12.02 3.98
N SER A 96 32.53 -12.12 2.81
CA SER A 96 33.37 -13.26 2.40
C SER A 96 32.69 -14.63 2.56
N ARG A 97 31.35 -14.64 2.63
CA ARG A 97 30.53 -15.85 2.57
C ARG A 97 30.32 -16.13 1.09
N GLY A 98 31.00 -17.15 0.57
CA GLY A 98 30.90 -17.55 -0.82
C GLY A 98 29.43 -17.77 -1.20
N SER A 99 29.02 -17.08 -2.27
CA SER A 99 27.85 -17.21 -3.19
C SER A 99 26.66 -18.14 -2.92
N GLU A 100 26.45 -18.66 -1.73
CA GLU A 100 25.59 -19.82 -1.49
C GLU A 100 24.13 -19.40 -1.29
N LEU A 101 23.86 -18.30 -0.57
CA LEU A 101 22.48 -17.88 -0.32
C LEU A 101 21.83 -17.27 -1.56
N SER A 102 22.53 -16.37 -2.26
CA SER A 102 22.02 -15.77 -3.50
C SER A 102 21.78 -16.80 -4.59
N SER A 103 22.65 -17.80 -4.74
CA SER A 103 22.46 -18.88 -5.72
C SER A 103 21.35 -19.85 -5.32
N ILE A 104 21.20 -20.16 -4.02
CA ILE A 104 20.07 -20.94 -3.51
C ILE A 104 18.75 -20.20 -3.74
N LEU A 105 18.71 -18.90 -3.46
CA LEU A 105 17.52 -18.07 -3.69
C LEU A 105 17.19 -17.98 -5.18
N GLU A 106 18.17 -17.74 -6.04
CA GLU A 106 18.00 -17.72 -7.50
C GLU A 106 17.45 -19.05 -8.01
N LYS A 107 18.03 -20.17 -7.55
CA LYS A 107 17.51 -21.50 -7.82
C LYS A 107 16.10 -21.69 -7.26
N ALA A 108 15.79 -21.18 -6.07
CA ALA A 108 14.46 -21.27 -5.47
C ALA A 108 13.42 -20.44 -6.24
N TRP A 109 13.83 -19.34 -6.87
CA TRP A 109 13.04 -18.55 -7.80
C TRP A 109 12.74 -19.32 -9.09
N ASP A 110 13.76 -19.93 -9.70
CA ASP A 110 13.63 -20.75 -10.92
C ASP A 110 12.80 -22.01 -10.70
N THR A 111 13.05 -22.69 -9.57
CA THR A 111 12.35 -23.92 -9.17
C THR A 111 10.95 -23.61 -8.60
N ARG A 112 10.57 -22.33 -8.52
CA ARG A 112 9.29 -21.83 -8.01
C ARG A 112 9.03 -22.14 -6.53
N ALA A 113 9.97 -22.76 -5.82
CA ALA A 113 9.91 -23.08 -4.40
C ALA A 113 9.72 -21.82 -3.53
N TYR A 114 10.33 -20.71 -3.95
CA TYR A 114 10.16 -19.40 -3.32
C TYR A 114 8.69 -18.95 -3.34
N TRP A 115 8.01 -19.07 -4.48
CA TRP A 115 6.61 -18.64 -4.62
C TRP A 115 5.65 -19.45 -3.75
N TYR A 116 5.94 -20.72 -3.46
CA TYR A 116 5.17 -21.51 -2.49
C TYR A 116 5.33 -20.97 -1.07
N GLY A 117 6.55 -20.62 -0.65
CA GLY A 117 6.79 -20.00 0.65
C GLY A 117 6.14 -18.62 0.78
N LEU A 118 6.23 -17.79 -0.26
CA LEU A 118 5.62 -16.46 -0.29
C LEU A 118 4.09 -16.50 -0.36
N ALA A 119 3.51 -17.46 -1.10
CA ALA A 119 2.07 -17.68 -1.15
C ALA A 119 1.49 -18.09 0.22
N LEU A 120 2.25 -18.86 1.01
CA LEU A 120 1.87 -19.17 2.40
C LEU A 120 1.97 -17.95 3.32
N ALA A 121 2.90 -17.03 3.04
CA ALA A 121 3.12 -15.83 3.84
C ALA A 121 2.23 -14.63 3.45
N THR A 122 1.66 -14.63 2.24
CA THR A 122 0.83 -13.51 1.73
C THR A 122 -0.41 -14.01 1.02
N THR A 123 -1.57 -13.53 1.46
CA THR A 123 -2.88 -13.89 0.88
C THR A 123 -2.95 -13.57 -0.61
N SER A 124 -2.33 -12.48 -1.07
CA SER A 124 -2.30 -12.09 -2.49
C SER A 124 -1.48 -13.05 -3.36
N GLY A 125 -0.35 -13.56 -2.84
CA GLY A 125 0.52 -14.50 -3.56
C GLY A 125 -0.14 -15.85 -3.78
N LEU A 126 -1.00 -16.29 -2.84
CA LEU A 126 -1.74 -17.54 -2.94
C LEU A 126 -2.70 -17.57 -4.12
N PHE A 127 -3.47 -16.50 -4.34
CA PHE A 127 -4.41 -16.43 -5.47
C PHE A 127 -3.69 -16.45 -6.83
N TRP A 128 -2.63 -15.65 -6.98
CA TRP A 128 -1.84 -15.66 -8.22
C TRP A 128 -1.21 -17.02 -8.51
N LEU A 129 -0.63 -17.67 -7.49
CA LEU A 129 -0.05 -19.00 -7.60
C LEU A 129 -1.13 -20.02 -7.99
N PHE A 130 -2.30 -19.93 -7.36
CA PHE A 130 -3.42 -20.81 -7.65
C PHE A 130 -3.83 -20.70 -9.12
N ASP A 131 -4.13 -19.50 -9.60
CA ASP A 131 -4.60 -19.28 -10.97
C ASP A 131 -3.59 -19.66 -12.05
N ASN A 132 -2.32 -19.31 -11.85
CA ASN A 132 -1.31 -19.45 -12.89
C ASN A 132 -0.56 -20.79 -12.86
N LYS A 133 -0.46 -21.41 -11.67
CA LYS A 133 0.44 -22.56 -11.47
C LYS A 133 -0.28 -23.80 -10.95
N ILE A 134 -1.27 -23.69 -10.06
CA ILE A 134 -1.94 -24.85 -9.46
C ILE A 134 -3.16 -25.27 -10.29
N HIS A 135 -4.09 -24.35 -10.54
CA HIS A 135 -5.32 -24.59 -11.28
C HIS A 135 -5.09 -25.24 -12.66
N PRO A 136 -4.10 -24.80 -13.49
CA PRO A 136 -3.83 -25.45 -14.78
C PRO A 136 -3.33 -26.89 -14.69
N LEU A 137 -2.84 -27.35 -13.53
CA LEU A 137 -2.40 -28.74 -13.36
C LEU A 137 -3.60 -29.69 -13.18
N PHE A 138 -4.65 -29.22 -12.51
CA PHE A 138 -5.85 -30.02 -12.26
C PHE A 138 -6.87 -29.91 -13.39
N ARG A 139 -7.01 -28.73 -14.00
CA ARG A 139 -8.01 -28.51 -15.06
C ARG A 139 -7.54 -27.49 -16.09
N LYS A 140 -6.79 -27.96 -17.09
CA LYS A 140 -6.36 -27.13 -18.23
C LYS A 140 -7.57 -26.58 -18.99
N GLY A 141 -7.55 -25.28 -19.29
CA GLY A 141 -8.57 -24.62 -20.12
C GLY A 141 -9.88 -24.30 -19.41
N PHE A 142 -9.99 -24.54 -18.10
CA PHE A 142 -11.17 -24.10 -17.33
C PHE A 142 -11.01 -22.62 -16.94
N PRO A 143 -12.02 -21.76 -17.15
CA PRO A 143 -11.94 -20.36 -16.74
C PRO A 143 -11.91 -20.25 -15.22
N SER A 144 -10.94 -19.52 -14.67
CA SER A 144 -10.80 -19.38 -13.21
C SER A 144 -12.08 -18.84 -12.53
N PHE A 145 -12.80 -17.92 -13.18
CA PHE A 145 -14.09 -17.43 -12.67
C PHE A 145 -15.15 -18.51 -12.46
N ALA A 146 -15.19 -19.55 -13.31
CA ALA A 146 -16.10 -20.66 -13.12
C ALA A 146 -15.72 -21.51 -11.90
N PHE A 147 -14.43 -21.59 -11.58
CA PHE A 147 -13.94 -22.29 -10.40
C PHE A 147 -14.27 -21.51 -9.12
N TYR A 148 -14.06 -20.19 -9.12
CA TYR A 148 -14.44 -19.33 -7.99
C TYR A 148 -15.95 -19.34 -7.71
N ARG A 149 -16.78 -19.48 -8.76
CA ARG A 149 -18.23 -19.65 -8.60
C ARG A 149 -18.61 -20.95 -7.88
N GLU A 150 -17.85 -22.01 -8.05
CA GLU A 150 -18.05 -23.22 -7.25
C GLU A 150 -17.53 -23.03 -5.82
N LEU A 151 -16.44 -22.26 -5.65
CA LEU A 151 -15.93 -21.94 -4.32
C LEU A 151 -16.88 -21.06 -3.48
N THR A 152 -17.77 -20.28 -4.11
CA THR A 152 -18.78 -19.48 -3.38
C THR A 152 -19.68 -20.34 -2.49
N TRP A 153 -19.86 -21.63 -2.78
CA TRP A 153 -20.60 -22.55 -1.90
C TRP A 153 -19.91 -22.82 -0.56
N PHE A 154 -18.61 -22.54 -0.45
CA PHE A 154 -17.80 -22.80 0.74
C PHE A 154 -17.47 -21.52 1.53
N TRP A 155 -17.97 -20.35 1.13
CA TRP A 155 -17.64 -19.08 1.78
C TRP A 155 -18.30 -18.91 3.15
N ASP A 156 -19.55 -19.34 3.31
CA ASP A 156 -20.27 -19.34 4.58
C ASP A 156 -21.52 -20.24 4.48
N TRP A 157 -22.10 -20.57 5.63
CA TRP A 157 -23.37 -21.27 5.71
C TRP A 157 -24.54 -20.40 5.22
N ASP A 158 -24.54 -19.09 5.51
CA ASP A 158 -25.52 -18.11 5.02
C ASP A 158 -24.98 -17.33 3.80
N ARG A 159 -24.85 -18.04 2.69
CA ARG A 159 -24.34 -17.48 1.42
C ARG A 159 -25.21 -16.35 0.86
N GLU A 160 -26.53 -16.48 0.93
CA GLU A 160 -27.46 -15.52 0.33
C GLU A 160 -27.44 -14.20 1.12
N GLY A 161 -27.35 -14.29 2.46
CA GLY A 161 -27.16 -13.14 3.32
C GLY A 161 -25.86 -12.38 3.03
N ILE A 162 -24.74 -13.10 2.85
CA ILE A 162 -23.46 -12.47 2.50
C ILE A 162 -23.48 -11.86 1.10
N ILE A 163 -24.02 -12.56 0.10
CA ILE A 163 -24.10 -12.04 -1.28
C ILE A 163 -24.96 -10.77 -1.30
N SER A 164 -26.15 -10.79 -0.69
CA SER A 164 -27.02 -9.61 -0.60
C SER A 164 -26.29 -8.45 0.06
N LYS A 165 -25.65 -8.69 1.20
CA LYS A 165 -24.89 -7.67 1.91
C LYS A 165 -23.75 -7.10 1.07
N LYS A 166 -23.01 -7.96 0.34
CA LYS A 166 -21.90 -7.52 -0.53
C LYS A 166 -22.38 -6.73 -1.73
N VAL A 167 -23.56 -7.04 -2.27
CA VAL A 167 -24.20 -6.25 -3.33
C VAL A 167 -24.58 -4.86 -2.80
N ASP A 168 -25.15 -4.78 -1.60
CA ASP A 168 -25.49 -3.50 -0.96
C ASP A 168 -24.25 -2.66 -0.61
N ASP A 169 -23.21 -3.30 -0.06
CA ASP A 169 -21.92 -2.68 0.22
C ASP A 169 -21.28 -2.14 -1.06
N LYS A 170 -21.37 -2.89 -2.18
CA LYS A 170 -20.86 -2.44 -3.48
C LYS A 170 -21.65 -1.24 -4.02
N ALA A 171 -22.98 -1.26 -3.92
CA ALA A 171 -23.80 -0.12 -4.35
C ALA A 171 -23.47 1.16 -3.55
N SER A 172 -23.23 1.00 -2.25
CA SER A 172 -22.79 2.09 -1.37
C SER A 172 -21.39 2.58 -1.73
N TYR A 173 -20.45 1.66 -1.98
CA TYR A 173 -19.10 1.97 -2.43
C TYR A 173 -19.10 2.73 -3.76
N ASP A 174 -19.86 2.26 -4.76
CA ASP A 174 -19.93 2.89 -6.08
C ASP A 174 -20.52 4.31 -5.99
N SER A 175 -21.48 4.54 -5.08
CA SER A 175 -22.02 5.89 -4.79
C SER A 175 -20.97 6.81 -4.16
N CYS A 176 -20.23 6.33 -3.16
CA CYS A 176 -19.13 7.09 -2.55
C CYS A 176 -18.03 7.40 -3.55
N LEU A 177 -17.70 6.45 -4.43
CA LEU A 177 -16.72 6.62 -5.49
C LEU A 177 -17.15 7.72 -6.47
N GLN A 178 -18.40 7.74 -6.90
CA GLN A 178 -18.92 8.80 -7.76
C GLN A 178 -18.85 10.19 -7.11
N GLN A 179 -19.20 10.29 -5.82
CA GLN A 179 -19.09 11.54 -5.06
C GLN A 179 -17.64 12.04 -5.01
N GLU A 180 -16.69 11.15 -4.72
CA GLU A 180 -15.27 11.49 -4.59
C GLU A 180 -14.69 12.01 -5.93
N PHE A 181 -15.15 11.48 -7.07
CA PHE A 181 -14.75 11.95 -8.41
C PHE A 181 -15.52 13.20 -8.89
N SER A 182 -16.68 13.48 -8.30
CA SER A 182 -17.49 14.67 -8.60
C SER A 182 -17.10 15.90 -7.76
N GLY A 183 -16.39 15.71 -6.64
CA GLY A 183 -15.87 16.82 -5.82
C GLY A 183 -14.83 17.68 -6.55
N PRO A 184 -14.47 18.86 -6.01
CA PRO A 184 -13.41 19.69 -6.57
C PRO A 184 -12.08 18.92 -6.56
N THR A 185 -11.38 18.92 -7.70
CA THR A 185 -9.97 18.51 -7.78
C THR A 185 -9.16 19.51 -6.98
N THR A 186 -8.87 19.22 -5.70
CA THR A 186 -7.86 19.96 -4.95
C THR A 186 -6.49 19.61 -5.54
N GLY A 187 -6.14 20.35 -6.58
CA GLY A 187 -5.00 20.09 -7.44
C GLY A 187 -4.73 21.26 -8.40
N SER A 188 -4.96 22.49 -7.95
CA SER A 188 -4.26 23.71 -8.39
C SER A 188 -4.76 24.87 -7.52
N ASP A 189 -3.83 25.71 -7.06
CA ASP A 189 -4.02 26.95 -6.30
C ASP A 189 -4.21 26.80 -4.78
N LEU A 190 -3.17 26.33 -4.10
CA LEU A 190 -2.89 26.79 -2.73
C LEU A 190 -2.11 28.11 -2.83
N ASP A 191 -2.86 29.21 -2.74
CA ASP A 191 -2.37 30.54 -2.37
C ASP A 191 -1.89 30.47 -0.90
N PRO A 192 -0.63 30.80 -0.57
CA PRO A 192 -0.03 30.46 0.73
C PRO A 192 -0.50 31.32 1.92
N ASP A 193 -1.46 32.24 1.77
CA ASP A 193 -1.71 33.28 2.78
C ASP A 193 -3.09 33.21 3.48
N GLY A 194 -3.85 32.13 3.29
CA GLY A 194 -5.27 32.08 3.68
C GLY A 194 -5.66 31.37 4.98
N ALA A 195 -4.73 30.69 5.69
CA ALA A 195 -5.10 29.84 6.83
C ALA A 195 -4.36 30.19 8.13
N ARG A 196 -4.28 31.49 8.46
CA ARG A 196 -4.09 31.94 9.84
C ARG A 196 -5.43 32.38 10.41
N GLN A 197 -6.16 31.45 11.02
CA GLN A 197 -6.89 31.67 12.27
C GLN A 197 -7.83 30.50 12.58
N GLY A 198 -7.63 29.91 13.77
CA GLY A 198 -8.65 29.17 14.49
C GLY A 198 -8.61 27.66 14.33
N MET A 199 -7.78 26.98 15.12
CA MET A 199 -8.26 25.78 15.82
C MET A 199 -7.42 25.50 17.07
N GLN A 200 -8.10 25.44 18.22
CA GLN A 200 -7.56 24.96 19.50
C GLN A 200 -7.07 23.51 19.40
N PRO A 201 -6.09 23.10 20.23
CA PRO A 201 -5.58 21.73 20.24
C PRO A 201 -6.66 20.74 20.73
N PRO A 202 -6.78 19.55 20.12
CA PRO A 202 -7.64 18.51 20.66
C PRO A 202 -7.06 17.96 21.97
N LEU A 203 -7.99 17.71 22.90
CA LEU A 203 -7.78 17.26 24.27
C LEU A 203 -6.87 16.02 24.34
N GLN A 204 -5.96 16.04 25.31
CA GLN A 204 -5.13 14.90 25.72
C GLN A 204 -6.03 13.68 25.98
N GLY A 205 -5.98 12.70 25.08
CA GLY A 205 -6.51 11.37 25.32
C GLY A 205 -5.50 10.57 26.14
N SER A 206 -5.80 10.39 27.42
CA SER A 206 -5.05 9.55 28.35
C SER A 206 -4.84 8.14 27.79
N PHE A 207 -3.57 7.74 27.64
CA PHE A 207 -3.18 6.37 27.35
C PHE A 207 -3.39 5.55 28.63
N VAL A 208 -4.50 4.81 28.70
CA VAL A 208 -4.73 3.84 29.77
C VAL A 208 -4.04 2.54 29.37
N VAL A 209 -2.89 2.27 29.98
CA VAL A 209 -2.28 0.94 30.01
C VAL A 209 -3.06 0.14 31.05
N LEU A 210 -3.70 -0.95 30.62
CA LEU A 210 -4.21 -1.97 31.54
C LEU A 210 -3.30 -3.21 31.47
N PRO A 211 -3.17 -3.92 32.61
CA PRO A 211 -2.12 -4.90 32.89
C PRO A 211 -2.24 -6.20 32.09
#